data_AF-U5N6N3-F1
#
_entry.id   AF-U5N6N3-F1
#
_cell.length_a   1.000
_cell.length_b   1.000
_cell.length_c   1.000
_cell.angle_alpha   90.00
_cell.angle_beta   90.00
_cell.angle_gamma   90.00
#
_symmetry.space_group_name_H-M   'P 1'
#
loop_
_entity.id
_entity.type
_entity.pdbx_description
1 polymer ?
#
loop_
_entity_poly.entity_id
_entity_poly.type
_entity_poly.pdbx_seq_one_letter_code
_entity_poly.pdbx_strand_id
1 'polypeptide(L)'
;MSKLSASSFLRWSVGCLLCFTVGVSAAAVVKTYTDHGDGTVTDPTTGLMWMRCAMGQTWQNDTCTGTAATTAVTTTTFAGHSDWRLPNIRDLLSLVDRTMASPAIDTKAFPAAPALGFWTSTPIVIGHPQGWEANPFWRVNFGYGVSVAVSAGTSVHATRLVRGTALPLTKSDTAYTENGDGTVTDIATGLVWQRCAVGQSWAAGSCSGTPTQYAWKDARGLTSSLGGNTDWRIPTVAELLTLVDYERLGPALHPRMFPNAPTAQGALFFSSTPVTGFADSAWVVDAFDGTSHGNPQGLSAAVRMVRGGKQASIVSLTVLKTGDGTVRSSALGGVDCGETCAGEYSSGTRITLTAEPAWRWAEWGGACSGTATTCTVTLDASKTVTARFHAADTTTQAFPVCAGWNLLGNGSRQPLAIDTLFGQNTAVSTVWAWNAAGLRWRFYTPLMDAAALRSHAASKGYDVLTQIDAGQGFWVNTTKSFVLNLPSGTSVVGQDFQPGQTLALRKGFTLAAVGQPMTPRMFNHALNTLPMDPGVVPNNLLTLWAWDHPSNRWYFYAPSLDAEGGDALQQHIDKARYLDFTAASKTLGHGVGFWVNIP
;
A
#
# COMPACT_ATOMS: atom_id res chain seq x y z
N MET A 1 33.40 69.56 61.24
CA MET A 1 31.93 69.75 61.30
C MET A 1 31.32 68.64 60.44
N SER A 2 30.76 67.56 61.01
CA SER A 2 29.37 67.45 61.51
C SER A 2 28.32 67.62 60.40
N LYS A 3 27.35 66.73 60.17
CA LYS A 3 26.84 65.58 60.97
C LYS A 3 26.05 64.61 60.06
N LEU A 4 25.85 63.37 60.50
CA LEU A 4 24.78 62.49 59.98
C LEU A 4 23.40 62.91 60.51
N SER A 5 22.32 62.66 59.76
CA SER A 5 21.31 61.63 60.11
C SER A 5 20.12 61.58 59.14
N ALA A 6 19.59 60.37 58.89
CA ALA A 6 18.17 59.96 58.83
C ALA A 6 17.05 60.99 58.46
N SER A 7 16.00 60.67 57.70
CA SER A 7 15.50 59.38 57.18
C SER A 7 14.37 59.58 56.16
N SER A 8 14.17 58.64 55.22
CA SER A 8 12.85 58.13 54.80
C SER A 8 12.96 57.11 53.64
N PHE A 9 12.14 56.07 53.74
CA PHE A 9 12.02 54.89 52.91
C PHE A 9 12.18 55.07 51.38
N LEU A 10 13.17 54.40 50.78
CA LEU A 10 13.15 54.01 49.37
C LEU A 10 12.82 52.51 49.27
N ARG A 11 11.64 52.15 48.74
CA ARG A 11 11.36 50.77 48.32
C ARG A 11 12.06 50.53 46.98
N TRP A 12 13.09 49.68 46.97
CA TRP A 12 13.65 49.17 45.73
C TRP A 12 12.80 48.00 45.22
N SER A 13 12.26 48.15 44.00
CA SER A 13 11.60 47.06 43.28
C SER A 13 12.65 46.06 42.82
N VAL A 14 12.56 44.81 43.30
CA VAL A 14 13.41 43.72 42.83
C VAL A 14 13.09 43.43 41.37
N GLY A 15 14.06 43.71 40.49
CA GLY A 15 13.99 43.30 39.09
C GLY A 15 14.10 41.78 38.98
N CYS A 16 12.97 41.10 38.93
CA CYS A 16 12.93 39.66 38.68
C CYS A 16 13.34 39.41 37.23
N LEU A 17 14.60 39.02 37.03
CA LEU A 17 15.13 38.60 35.73
C LEU A 17 14.53 37.23 35.39
N LEU A 18 13.30 37.23 34.88
CA LEU A 18 12.63 36.04 34.34
C LEU A 18 13.39 35.55 33.11
N CYS A 19 14.38 34.71 33.37
CA CYS A 19 14.99 33.87 32.36
C CYS A 19 13.93 32.87 31.88
N PHE A 20 13.16 33.26 30.87
CA PHE A 20 12.29 32.35 30.15
C PHE A 20 13.18 31.34 29.43
N THR A 21 13.53 30.26 30.13
CA THR A 21 13.90 29.01 29.49
C THR A 21 12.72 28.61 28.63
N VAL A 22 12.83 28.83 27.32
CA VAL A 22 11.94 28.20 26.35
C VAL A 22 12.26 26.72 26.41
N GLY A 23 11.60 26.03 27.35
CA GLY A 23 11.57 24.59 27.37
C GLY A 23 10.90 24.18 26.08
N VAL A 24 11.72 23.76 25.11
CA VAL A 24 11.24 23.04 23.94
C VAL A 24 10.71 21.71 24.47
N SER A 25 9.46 21.74 24.89
CA SER A 25 8.64 20.55 25.03
C SER A 25 8.68 19.88 23.67
N ALA A 26 9.41 18.77 23.59
CA ALA A 26 9.29 17.87 22.46
C ALA A 26 7.84 17.37 22.49
N ALA A 27 7.00 17.96 21.65
CA ALA A 27 5.63 17.51 21.47
C ALA A 27 5.70 16.02 21.16
N ALA A 28 5.03 15.19 21.99
CA ALA A 28 5.07 13.75 21.83
C ALA A 28 4.55 13.42 20.42
N VAL A 29 5.43 12.82 19.59
CA VAL A 29 5.09 12.52 18.21
C VAL A 29 4.06 11.40 18.20
N VAL A 30 2.82 11.76 17.89
CA VAL A 30 1.72 10.80 17.77
C VAL A 30 1.94 9.97 16.52
N LYS A 31 2.15 8.66 16.70
CA LYS A 31 2.30 7.71 15.59
C LYS A 31 1.05 7.73 14.72
N THR A 32 1.17 8.20 13.48
CA THR A 32 0.02 8.28 12.56
C THR A 32 -0.21 6.96 11.84
N TYR A 33 -1.42 6.42 11.93
CA TYR A 33 -1.86 5.22 11.21
C TYR A 33 -2.61 5.60 9.92
N THR A 34 -2.45 4.80 8.87
CA THR A 34 -3.25 4.93 7.64
C THR A 34 -4.59 4.23 7.85
N ASP A 35 -5.67 4.99 7.79
CA ASP A 35 -7.06 4.52 7.92
C ASP A 35 -7.63 4.12 6.56
N HIS A 36 -8.22 2.93 6.47
CA HIS A 36 -8.83 2.42 5.23
C HIS A 36 -10.36 2.58 5.19
N GLY A 37 -10.98 3.07 6.27
CA GLY A 37 -12.43 3.30 6.37
C GLY A 37 -13.30 2.02 6.49
N ASP A 38 -12.69 0.84 6.44
CA ASP A 38 -13.34 -0.48 6.48
C ASP A 38 -13.23 -1.19 7.85
N GLY A 39 -12.66 -0.49 8.86
CA GLY A 39 -12.35 -1.05 10.17
C GLY A 39 -10.94 -1.65 10.27
N THR A 40 -10.07 -1.41 9.29
CA THR A 40 -8.62 -1.69 9.35
C THR A 40 -7.77 -0.42 9.39
N VAL A 41 -6.54 -0.54 9.89
CA VAL A 41 -5.49 0.49 9.80
C VAL A 41 -4.16 -0.13 9.41
N THR A 42 -3.32 0.56 8.65
CA THR A 42 -1.91 0.19 8.45
C THR A 42 -1.00 1.02 9.34
N ASP A 43 -0.07 0.34 10.02
CA ASP A 43 1.08 0.93 10.70
C ASP A 43 2.18 1.22 9.66
N PRO A 44 2.46 2.49 9.31
CA PRO A 44 3.45 2.83 8.29
C PRO A 44 4.89 2.52 8.73
N THR A 45 5.16 2.33 10.03
CA THR A 45 6.50 2.00 10.54
C THR A 45 6.84 0.53 10.32
N THR A 46 5.84 -0.36 10.30
CA THR A 46 6.04 -1.82 10.19
C THR A 46 5.48 -2.41 8.90
N GLY A 47 4.62 -1.69 8.18
CA GLY A 47 3.85 -2.21 7.04
C GLY A 47 2.73 -3.18 7.44
N LEU A 48 2.52 -3.43 8.74
CA LEU A 48 1.49 -4.32 9.24
C LEU A 48 0.12 -3.65 9.16
N MET A 49 -0.87 -4.37 8.64
CA MET A 49 -2.27 -3.96 8.66
C MET A 49 -3.00 -4.67 9.80
N TRP A 50 -3.77 -3.92 10.57
CA TRP A 50 -4.40 -4.33 11.82
C TRP A 50 -5.91 -4.16 11.76
N MET A 51 -6.64 -5.05 12.43
CA MET A 51 -8.03 -4.79 12.80
C MET A 51 -8.09 -3.69 13.85
N ARG A 52 -8.95 -2.69 13.66
CA ARG A 52 -9.14 -1.58 14.61
C ARG A 52 -9.86 -2.00 15.88
N CYS A 53 -10.75 -2.99 15.78
CA CYS A 53 -11.41 -3.61 16.91
C CYS A 53 -10.66 -4.85 17.39
N ALA A 54 -10.76 -5.15 18.69
CA ALA A 54 -10.40 -6.48 19.18
C ALA A 54 -11.46 -7.48 18.68
N MET A 55 -11.07 -8.75 18.53
CA MET A 55 -12.02 -9.83 18.20
C MET A 55 -13.15 -9.85 19.23
N GLY A 56 -14.39 -10.06 18.80
CA GLY A 56 -15.60 -9.99 19.64
C GLY A 56 -16.23 -8.60 19.73
N GLN A 57 -15.49 -7.53 19.43
CA GLN A 57 -16.04 -6.20 19.18
C GLN A 57 -16.44 -6.05 17.70
N THR A 58 -17.33 -5.10 17.41
CA THR A 58 -17.81 -4.77 16.06
C THR A 58 -17.40 -3.36 15.67
N TRP A 59 -16.94 -3.16 14.43
CA TRP A 59 -16.68 -1.82 13.86
C TRP A 59 -18.00 -1.17 13.45
N GLN A 60 -18.34 -0.02 14.03
CA GLN A 60 -19.56 0.73 13.72
C GLN A 60 -19.37 2.22 14.05
N ASN A 61 -19.77 3.11 13.14
CA ASN A 61 -19.75 4.57 13.32
C ASN A 61 -18.36 5.09 13.79
N ASP A 62 -17.31 4.70 13.09
CA ASP A 62 -15.90 5.03 13.36
C ASP A 62 -15.38 4.66 14.77
N THR A 63 -16.05 3.72 15.44
CA THR A 63 -15.65 3.19 16.75
C THR A 63 -15.87 1.68 16.86
N CYS A 64 -15.38 1.09 17.95
CA CYS A 64 -15.58 -0.31 18.27
C CYS A 64 -16.61 -0.46 19.38
N THR A 65 -17.62 -1.29 19.16
CA THR A 65 -18.71 -1.56 20.11
C THR A 65 -18.70 -3.02 20.56
N GLY A 66 -19.29 -3.30 21.73
CA GLY A 66 -19.31 -4.64 22.33
C GLY A 66 -18.05 -4.96 23.14
N THR A 67 -17.90 -6.25 23.49
CA THR A 67 -16.88 -6.74 24.43
C THR A 67 -15.87 -7.60 23.69
N ALA A 68 -14.57 -7.39 23.96
CA ALA A 68 -13.52 -8.22 23.38
C ALA A 68 -13.65 -9.69 23.84
N ALA A 69 -13.60 -10.61 22.88
CA ALA A 69 -13.51 -12.04 23.08
C ALA A 69 -12.19 -12.38 23.80
N THR A 70 -12.29 -13.28 24.78
CA THR A 70 -11.21 -13.62 25.72
C THR A 70 -10.49 -14.92 25.36
N THR A 71 -10.95 -15.59 24.30
CA THR A 71 -10.31 -16.75 23.68
C THR A 71 -9.40 -16.32 22.55
N ALA A 72 -8.33 -17.07 22.31
CA ALA A 72 -7.48 -16.88 21.15
C ALA A 72 -8.23 -17.26 19.87
N VAL A 73 -8.54 -16.26 19.04
CA VAL A 73 -9.02 -16.49 17.66
C VAL A 73 -7.81 -16.36 16.74
N THR A 74 -7.56 -17.34 15.87
CA THR A 74 -6.31 -17.39 15.10
C THR A 74 -6.45 -16.96 13.65
N THR A 75 -7.66 -17.06 13.08
CA THR A 75 -7.98 -16.69 11.69
C THR A 75 -9.40 -16.15 11.59
N THR A 76 -9.68 -15.35 10.56
CA THR A 76 -11.03 -14.91 10.17
C THR A 76 -11.01 -14.34 8.74
N THR A 77 -12.18 -14.05 8.16
CA THR A 77 -12.32 -13.20 6.98
C THR A 77 -12.92 -11.85 7.39
N PHE A 78 -12.24 -10.75 7.05
CA PHE A 78 -12.66 -9.39 7.40
C PHE A 78 -12.07 -8.40 6.40
N ALA A 79 -12.79 -7.32 6.07
CA ALA A 79 -12.37 -6.29 5.11
C ALA A 79 -11.87 -6.86 3.76
N GLY A 80 -12.53 -7.90 3.24
CA GLY A 80 -12.13 -8.58 1.99
C GLY A 80 -10.86 -9.45 2.09
N HIS A 81 -10.24 -9.53 3.27
CA HIS A 81 -9.00 -10.27 3.51
C HIS A 81 -9.23 -11.54 4.36
N SER A 82 -8.49 -12.60 4.05
CA SER A 82 -8.57 -13.93 4.70
C SER A 82 -7.22 -14.40 5.29
N ASP A 83 -6.15 -13.62 5.11
CA ASP A 83 -4.78 -13.84 5.58
C ASP A 83 -4.51 -13.25 6.98
N TRP A 84 -5.58 -13.00 7.76
CA TRP A 84 -5.50 -12.52 9.13
C TRP A 84 -4.91 -13.58 10.06
N ARG A 85 -3.92 -13.18 10.87
CA ARG A 85 -3.20 -14.02 11.82
C ARG A 85 -3.09 -13.38 13.20
N LEU A 86 -2.81 -14.21 14.21
CA LEU A 86 -2.44 -13.75 15.53
C LEU A 86 -1.04 -13.08 15.49
N PRO A 87 -0.88 -11.82 15.98
CA PRO A 87 0.39 -11.10 15.97
C PRO A 87 1.42 -11.81 16.84
N ASN A 88 2.69 -11.71 16.47
CA ASN A 88 3.78 -12.13 17.35
C ASN A 88 4.11 -11.01 18.37
N ILE A 89 5.02 -11.27 19.32
CA ILE A 89 5.33 -10.29 20.38
C ILE A 89 5.93 -8.99 19.84
N ARG A 90 6.76 -9.02 18.78
CA ARG A 90 7.32 -7.81 18.16
C ARG A 90 6.24 -7.05 17.38
N ASP A 91 5.38 -7.75 16.64
CA ASP A 91 4.22 -7.15 15.96
C ASP A 91 3.37 -6.36 16.98
N LEU A 92 2.95 -7.01 18.07
CA LEU A 92 2.03 -6.39 19.03
C LEU A 92 2.68 -5.28 19.88
N LEU A 93 3.99 -5.40 20.16
CA LEU A 93 4.77 -4.32 20.77
C LEU A 93 4.85 -3.06 19.90
N SER A 94 4.71 -3.16 18.56
CA SER A 94 4.74 -1.98 17.68
C SER A 94 3.53 -1.05 17.88
N LEU A 95 2.46 -1.53 18.51
CA LEU A 95 1.27 -0.75 18.84
C LEU A 95 1.35 -0.03 20.19
N VAL A 96 2.31 -0.37 21.04
CA VAL A 96 2.36 0.15 22.42
C VAL A 96 2.81 1.61 22.45
N ASP A 97 1.90 2.50 22.84
CA ASP A 97 2.23 3.89 23.18
C ASP A 97 2.45 4.01 24.68
N ARG A 98 3.72 4.14 25.07
CA ARG A 98 4.16 4.22 26.47
C ARG A 98 3.99 5.61 27.08
N THR A 99 3.56 6.61 26.30
CA THR A 99 3.13 7.92 26.85
C THR A 99 1.72 7.84 27.44
N MET A 100 0.96 6.80 27.06
CA MET A 100 -0.40 6.55 27.55
C MET A 100 -0.46 5.35 28.52
N ALA A 101 -1.57 5.27 29.25
CA ALA A 101 -1.91 4.15 30.13
C ALA A 101 -3.43 4.01 30.16
N SER A 102 -3.92 2.77 30.27
CA SER A 102 -5.34 2.41 30.33
C SER A 102 -6.23 3.02 29.22
N PRO A 103 -5.94 2.81 27.92
CA PRO A 103 -4.92 1.91 27.38
C PRO A 103 -3.67 2.61 26.80
N ALA A 104 -2.53 1.91 26.84
CA ALA A 104 -1.21 2.29 26.32
C ALA A 104 -1.08 1.99 24.81
N ILE A 105 -1.99 2.55 24.01
CA ILE A 105 -2.13 2.34 22.56
C ILE A 105 -2.83 3.56 21.95
N ASP A 106 -2.53 3.91 20.69
CA ASP A 106 -3.25 4.98 19.98
C ASP A 106 -4.77 4.72 19.99
N THR A 107 -5.51 5.48 20.80
CA THR A 107 -6.96 5.34 20.97
C THR A 107 -7.77 5.91 19.81
N LYS A 108 -7.16 6.68 18.92
CA LYS A 108 -7.78 7.13 17.66
C LYS A 108 -7.67 6.03 16.60
N ALA A 109 -6.51 5.40 16.46
CA ALA A 109 -6.33 4.25 15.57
C ALA A 109 -7.10 3.02 16.06
N PHE A 110 -7.13 2.81 17.38
CA PHE A 110 -7.75 1.65 18.05
C PHE A 110 -8.80 2.08 19.08
N PRO A 111 -9.96 2.60 18.63
CA PRO A 111 -11.01 3.07 19.53
C PRO A 111 -11.58 1.93 20.38
N ALA A 112 -11.97 2.26 21.62
CA ALA A 112 -12.45 1.31 22.63
C ALA A 112 -11.55 0.07 22.85
N ALA A 113 -10.24 0.21 22.64
CA ALA A 113 -9.27 -0.84 22.96
C ALA A 113 -9.28 -1.16 24.47
N PRO A 114 -9.51 -2.43 24.88
CA PRO A 114 -9.53 -2.79 26.29
C PRO A 114 -8.12 -2.73 26.92
N ALA A 115 -8.03 -2.22 28.14
CA ALA A 115 -6.80 -2.17 28.96
C ALA A 115 -6.43 -3.55 29.55
N LEU A 116 -6.40 -4.59 28.70
CA LEU A 116 -6.17 -6.00 29.06
C LEU A 116 -4.85 -6.53 28.49
N GLY A 117 -4.48 -7.74 28.90
CA GLY A 117 -3.49 -8.54 28.18
C GLY A 117 -4.06 -9.03 26.85
N PHE A 118 -3.23 -9.04 25.80
CA PHE A 118 -3.56 -9.57 24.49
C PHE A 118 -2.67 -10.75 24.14
N TRP A 119 -3.26 -11.76 23.51
CA TRP A 119 -2.56 -12.95 23.00
C TRP A 119 -1.52 -12.58 21.93
N THR A 120 -0.39 -13.28 21.94
CA THR A 120 0.53 -13.31 20.80
C THR A 120 0.77 -14.75 20.34
N SER A 121 1.21 -14.92 19.11
CA SER A 121 1.62 -16.21 18.53
C SER A 121 3.06 -16.61 18.91
N THR A 122 3.78 -15.81 19.71
CA THR A 122 5.16 -16.13 20.11
C THR A 122 5.17 -17.15 21.24
N PRO A 123 5.70 -18.37 21.02
CA PRO A 123 5.92 -19.34 22.09
C PRO A 123 7.05 -18.87 23.01
N ILE A 124 7.07 -19.37 24.24
CA ILE A 124 8.22 -19.19 25.13
C ILE A 124 9.24 -20.29 24.88
N VAL A 125 10.52 -19.91 24.89
CA VAL A 125 11.66 -20.83 24.78
C VAL A 125 11.68 -21.77 25.99
N ILE A 126 11.75 -23.07 25.73
CA ILE A 126 11.77 -24.10 26.79
C ILE A 126 13.06 -23.95 27.61
N GLY A 127 12.91 -23.69 28.91
CA GLY A 127 14.04 -23.41 29.82
C GLY A 127 13.73 -22.46 30.98
N HIS A 128 12.51 -21.89 31.05
CA HIS A 128 12.08 -21.12 32.23
C HIS A 128 12.18 -21.95 33.52
N PRO A 129 12.46 -21.33 34.69
CA PRO A 129 12.58 -22.03 35.96
C PRO A 129 11.34 -22.88 36.30
N GLN A 130 11.56 -24.01 36.97
CA GLN A 130 10.51 -24.97 37.34
C GLN A 130 9.38 -24.29 38.16
N GLY A 131 8.14 -24.47 37.72
CA GLY A 131 6.95 -23.88 38.36
C GLY A 131 5.93 -23.28 37.38
N TRP A 132 6.27 -23.16 36.10
CA TRP A 132 5.35 -22.69 35.05
C TRP A 132 4.46 -23.84 34.58
N GLU A 133 3.16 -23.57 34.41
CA GLU A 133 2.18 -24.55 33.93
C GLU A 133 2.37 -24.85 32.43
N ALA A 134 1.67 -25.88 31.93
CA ALA A 134 1.74 -26.27 30.54
C ALA A 134 1.37 -25.11 29.57
N ASN A 135 2.12 -25.02 28.46
CA ASN A 135 1.91 -24.08 27.35
C ASN A 135 1.95 -22.59 27.74
N PRO A 136 3.09 -22.07 28.25
CA PRO A 136 3.25 -20.64 28.48
C PRO A 136 3.48 -19.89 27.15
N PHE A 137 3.03 -18.64 27.08
CA PHE A 137 3.07 -17.79 25.88
C PHE A 137 3.38 -16.32 26.24
N TRP A 138 3.76 -15.52 25.24
CA TRP A 138 3.98 -14.09 25.41
C TRP A 138 2.67 -13.29 25.29
N ARG A 139 2.47 -12.31 26.19
CA ARG A 139 1.40 -11.31 26.08
C ARG A 139 1.93 -9.87 26.09
N VAL A 140 1.17 -8.97 25.46
CA VAL A 140 1.29 -7.52 25.68
C VAL A 140 0.06 -7.05 26.46
N ASN A 141 0.26 -6.37 27.59
CA ASN A 141 -0.81 -5.79 28.39
C ASN A 141 -0.91 -4.28 28.16
N PHE A 142 -1.98 -3.85 27.48
CA PHE A 142 -2.21 -2.44 27.17
C PHE A 142 -2.71 -1.62 28.36
N GLY A 143 -2.81 -2.14 29.58
CA GLY A 143 -2.99 -1.31 30.78
C GLY A 143 -1.84 -0.32 30.97
N TYR A 144 -0.59 -0.77 30.72
CA TYR A 144 0.61 0.07 30.77
C TYR A 144 1.62 -0.17 29.64
N GLY A 145 1.41 -1.17 28.76
CA GLY A 145 2.38 -1.55 27.74
C GLY A 145 3.43 -2.58 28.24
N VAL A 146 3.05 -3.43 29.18
CA VAL A 146 3.92 -4.49 29.73
C VAL A 146 4.00 -5.66 28.74
N SER A 147 5.19 -6.12 28.40
CA SER A 147 5.40 -7.40 27.68
C SER A 147 5.94 -8.44 28.64
N VAL A 148 5.24 -9.56 28.80
CA VAL A 148 5.62 -10.59 29.78
C VAL A 148 5.18 -11.97 29.33
N ALA A 149 5.99 -12.96 29.67
CA ALA A 149 5.67 -14.38 29.59
C ALA A 149 4.59 -14.75 30.63
N VAL A 150 3.57 -15.56 30.29
CA VAL A 150 2.61 -16.13 31.27
C VAL A 150 2.09 -17.53 30.93
N SER A 151 1.60 -18.24 31.95
CA SER A 151 0.85 -19.50 31.83
C SER A 151 -0.57 -19.29 31.30
N ALA A 152 -1.02 -20.14 30.38
CA ALA A 152 -2.33 -20.07 29.73
C ALA A 152 -3.54 -20.12 30.69
N GLY A 153 -3.42 -20.77 31.85
CA GLY A 153 -4.53 -20.90 32.82
C GLY A 153 -4.83 -19.66 33.67
N THR A 154 -3.98 -18.62 33.63
CA THR A 154 -3.91 -17.64 34.74
C THR A 154 -4.53 -16.26 34.49
N SER A 155 -5.04 -15.96 33.29
CA SER A 155 -5.49 -14.59 32.96
C SER A 155 -6.42 -14.51 31.74
N VAL A 156 -7.28 -13.49 31.76
CA VAL A 156 -8.19 -13.14 30.66
C VAL A 156 -7.44 -12.34 29.58
N HIS A 157 -7.51 -12.80 28.32
CA HIS A 157 -6.72 -12.23 27.23
C HIS A 157 -7.51 -11.97 25.96
N ALA A 158 -7.46 -10.72 25.49
CA ALA A 158 -8.11 -10.30 24.26
C ALA A 158 -7.28 -10.70 23.02
N THR A 159 -7.93 -10.72 21.86
CA THR A 159 -7.25 -10.96 20.57
C THR A 159 -7.41 -9.75 19.66
N ARG A 160 -6.34 -9.34 18.97
CA ARG A 160 -6.38 -8.39 17.83
C ARG A 160 -5.60 -9.03 16.69
N LEU A 161 -6.22 -9.15 15.51
CA LEU A 161 -5.57 -9.77 14.37
C LEU A 161 -4.79 -8.75 13.54
N VAL A 162 -3.74 -9.26 12.91
CA VAL A 162 -2.83 -8.53 12.02
C VAL A 162 -2.69 -9.30 10.71
N ARG A 163 -2.31 -8.62 9.62
CA ARG A 163 -1.92 -9.22 8.35
C ARG A 163 -0.68 -8.52 7.78
N GLY A 164 0.01 -9.20 6.87
CA GLY A 164 1.34 -8.84 6.39
C GLY A 164 2.48 -9.59 7.10
N THR A 165 3.69 -9.43 6.57
CA THR A 165 4.91 -10.13 7.00
C THR A 165 5.21 -9.85 8.47
N ALA A 166 5.31 -10.91 9.27
CA ALA A 166 5.61 -10.80 10.69
C ALA A 166 7.01 -10.21 10.92
N LEU A 167 7.13 -9.33 11.92
CA LEU A 167 8.44 -8.85 12.36
C LEU A 167 9.26 -10.04 12.85
N PRO A 168 10.55 -10.16 12.49
CA PRO A 168 11.36 -11.30 12.90
C PRO A 168 11.40 -11.41 14.43
N LEU A 169 11.47 -12.61 14.99
CA LEU A 169 11.65 -12.80 16.44
C LEU A 169 13.13 -12.85 16.84
N THR A 170 13.94 -13.43 15.96
CA THR A 170 15.39 -13.60 16.13
C THR A 170 16.17 -12.30 16.05
N LYS A 171 17.43 -12.38 16.45
CA LYS A 171 18.52 -11.54 15.94
C LYS A 171 19.61 -12.45 15.37
N SER A 172 20.03 -12.17 14.14
CA SER A 172 21.15 -12.87 13.48
C SER A 172 22.46 -12.10 13.65
N ASP A 173 23.59 -12.75 13.35
CA ASP A 173 24.89 -12.09 13.20
C ASP A 173 24.81 -10.94 12.18
N THR A 174 23.99 -11.10 11.12
CA THR A 174 23.77 -10.10 10.06
C THR A 174 22.85 -8.95 10.44
N ALA A 175 22.24 -8.95 11.64
CA ALA A 175 21.49 -7.79 12.13
C ALA A 175 22.41 -6.66 12.65
N TYR A 176 23.71 -6.91 12.72
CA TYR A 176 24.68 -6.05 13.39
C TYR A 176 25.96 -5.85 12.60
N THR A 177 26.61 -4.71 12.80
CA THR A 177 27.99 -4.42 12.35
C THR A 177 28.89 -4.25 13.57
N GLU A 178 29.91 -5.09 13.71
CA GLU A 178 30.92 -4.95 14.77
C GLU A 178 31.89 -3.81 14.41
N ASN A 179 32.03 -2.79 15.27
CA ASN A 179 32.80 -1.58 14.96
C ASN A 179 34.29 -1.67 15.36
N GLY A 180 34.72 -2.77 15.99
CA GLY A 180 36.11 -3.01 16.41
C GLY A 180 36.57 -2.30 17.70
N ASP A 181 35.80 -1.32 18.19
CA ASP A 181 36.12 -0.44 19.32
C ASP A 181 35.40 -0.80 20.65
N GLY A 182 34.82 -2.00 20.72
CA GLY A 182 33.94 -2.43 21.82
C GLY A 182 32.47 -2.00 21.65
N THR A 183 32.11 -1.41 20.51
CA THR A 183 30.73 -1.09 20.14
C THR A 183 30.22 -1.95 18.98
N VAL A 184 28.90 -1.96 18.82
CA VAL A 184 28.18 -2.67 17.74
C VAL A 184 27.04 -1.82 17.22
N THR A 185 26.88 -1.74 15.90
CA THR A 185 25.79 -1.00 15.24
C THR A 185 24.64 -1.95 14.92
N ASP A 186 23.43 -1.68 15.40
CA ASP A 186 22.21 -2.38 14.96
C ASP A 186 21.77 -1.81 13.60
N ILE A 187 21.79 -2.66 12.56
CA ILE A 187 21.56 -2.23 11.18
C ILE A 187 20.11 -1.76 10.96
N ALA A 188 19.15 -2.33 11.71
CA ALA A 188 17.74 -1.97 11.55
C ALA A 188 17.40 -0.58 12.12
N THR A 189 18.13 -0.14 13.15
CA THR A 189 17.84 1.11 13.88
C THR A 189 18.89 2.20 13.66
N GLY A 190 20.08 1.85 13.17
CA GLY A 190 21.24 2.74 13.11
C GLY A 190 21.80 3.12 14.50
N LEU A 191 21.34 2.48 15.57
CA LEU A 191 21.81 2.69 16.93
C LEU A 191 23.15 2.00 17.14
N VAL A 192 24.08 2.69 17.81
CA VAL A 192 25.38 2.13 18.21
C VAL A 192 25.34 1.83 19.70
N TRP A 193 25.59 0.57 20.03
CA TRP A 193 25.46 0.02 21.38
C TRP A 193 26.81 -0.34 21.97
N GLN A 194 26.96 -0.17 23.28
CA GLN A 194 28.07 -0.79 24.00
C GLN A 194 27.89 -2.31 24.01
N ARG A 195 28.94 -3.07 23.67
CA ARG A 195 28.92 -4.54 23.72
C ARG A 195 28.99 -5.08 25.14
N CYS A 196 29.70 -4.38 26.03
CA CYS A 196 29.68 -4.60 27.46
C CYS A 196 28.63 -3.71 28.14
N ALA A 197 28.04 -4.17 29.24
CA ALA A 197 27.25 -3.30 30.09
C ALA A 197 28.17 -2.34 30.88
N VAL A 198 27.62 -1.24 31.39
CA VAL A 198 28.35 -0.33 32.26
C VAL A 198 28.83 -1.09 33.50
N GLY A 199 30.12 -0.96 33.83
CA GLY A 199 30.79 -1.72 34.89
C GLY A 199 31.53 -2.97 34.44
N GLN A 200 31.25 -3.48 33.24
CA GLN A 200 32.04 -4.53 32.60
C GLN A 200 33.17 -3.95 31.75
N SER A 201 34.22 -4.74 31.52
CA SER A 201 35.39 -4.36 30.72
C SER A 201 35.43 -5.12 29.39
N TRP A 202 35.72 -4.41 28.28
CA TRP A 202 35.96 -5.00 26.97
C TRP A 202 37.42 -5.42 26.84
N ALA A 203 37.68 -6.71 26.60
CA ALA A 203 39.03 -7.24 26.37
C ALA A 203 38.98 -8.49 25.48
N ALA A 204 39.94 -8.59 24.54
CA ALA A 204 40.12 -9.77 23.68
C ALA A 204 38.84 -10.27 22.96
N GLY A 205 37.97 -9.35 22.53
CA GLY A 205 36.72 -9.68 21.82
C GLY A 205 35.55 -10.10 22.71
N SER A 206 35.68 -9.99 24.04
CA SER A 206 34.65 -10.38 25.01
C SER A 206 34.51 -9.34 26.14
N CYS A 207 33.49 -9.51 26.98
CA CYS A 207 33.24 -8.70 28.16
C CYS A 207 33.55 -9.47 29.44
N SER A 208 34.24 -8.84 30.38
CA SER A 208 34.57 -9.41 31.68
C SER A 208 34.00 -8.59 32.84
N GLY A 209 33.84 -9.23 34.00
CA GLY A 209 33.21 -8.63 35.19
C GLY A 209 31.68 -8.66 35.16
N THR A 210 31.09 -8.05 36.19
CA THR A 210 29.64 -7.98 36.43
C THR A 210 29.14 -6.57 36.13
N PRO A 211 27.98 -6.38 35.49
CA PRO A 211 27.40 -5.05 35.29
C PRO A 211 27.16 -4.33 36.62
N THR A 212 27.59 -3.07 36.70
CA THR A 212 27.31 -2.22 37.87
C THR A 212 25.81 -1.94 37.94
N GLN A 213 25.25 -2.10 39.14
CA GLN A 213 23.86 -1.79 39.43
C GLN A 213 23.75 -0.33 39.86
N TYR A 214 22.80 0.39 39.26
CA TYR A 214 22.55 1.80 39.56
C TYR A 214 21.12 1.97 40.08
N ALA A 215 20.87 3.02 40.87
CA ALA A 215 19.51 3.53 41.05
C ALA A 215 19.13 4.38 39.82
N TRP A 216 17.86 4.40 39.40
CA TRP A 216 17.45 5.06 38.15
C TRP A 216 17.85 6.54 38.10
N LYS A 217 17.73 7.26 39.23
CA LYS A 217 18.10 8.68 39.32
C LYS A 217 19.55 8.94 38.90
N ASP A 218 20.45 8.02 39.22
CA ASP A 218 21.89 8.11 38.94
C ASP A 218 22.21 7.55 37.55
N ALA A 219 21.50 6.50 37.14
CA ALA A 219 21.61 5.90 35.80
C ALA A 219 21.34 6.92 34.66
N ARG A 220 20.43 7.87 34.87
CA ARG A 220 20.14 8.97 33.91
C ARG A 220 21.31 9.94 33.71
N GLY A 221 22.23 10.04 34.67
CA GLY A 221 23.42 10.90 34.59
C GLY A 221 24.65 10.21 34.00
N LEU A 222 24.55 8.93 33.63
CA LEU A 222 25.67 8.19 33.05
C LEU A 222 26.02 8.72 31.65
N THR A 223 27.33 8.83 31.42
CA THR A 223 27.95 9.20 30.15
C THR A 223 29.09 8.22 29.87
N SER A 224 29.59 8.21 28.63
CA SER A 224 30.77 7.43 28.25
C SER A 224 31.58 8.20 27.21
N SER A 225 32.87 7.85 27.10
CA SER A 225 33.79 8.29 26.05
C SER A 225 34.19 7.16 25.09
N LEU A 226 33.48 6.01 25.13
CA LEU A 226 33.83 4.81 24.36
C LEU A 226 33.83 5.11 22.85
N GLY A 227 34.85 4.57 22.16
CA GLY A 227 35.11 4.86 20.74
C GLY A 227 35.51 6.31 20.44
N GLY A 228 35.83 7.12 21.46
CA GLY A 228 36.12 8.56 21.32
C GLY A 228 34.89 9.46 21.18
N ASN A 229 33.69 8.93 21.47
CA ASN A 229 32.41 9.64 21.28
C ASN A 229 31.80 10.06 22.61
N THR A 230 31.10 11.20 22.64
CA THR A 230 30.53 11.80 23.86
C THR A 230 29.00 11.85 23.91
N ASP A 231 28.32 11.41 22.84
CA ASP A 231 26.85 11.39 22.70
C ASP A 231 26.18 10.14 23.30
N TRP A 232 26.88 9.42 24.18
CA TRP A 232 26.35 8.23 24.87
C TRP A 232 25.27 8.61 25.89
N ARG A 233 24.14 7.90 25.83
CA ARG A 233 22.99 8.03 26.73
C ARG A 233 22.45 6.67 27.17
N ILE A 234 21.59 6.68 28.19
CA ILE A 234 20.79 5.50 28.54
C ILE A 234 19.64 5.34 27.51
N PRO A 235 19.45 4.14 26.92
CA PRO A 235 18.43 3.87 25.90
C PRO A 235 17.01 4.05 26.44
N THR A 236 16.07 4.33 25.56
CA THR A 236 14.63 4.17 25.85
C THR A 236 14.27 2.69 25.90
N VAL A 237 13.11 2.34 26.48
CA VAL A 237 12.66 0.93 26.51
C VAL A 237 12.34 0.41 25.11
N ALA A 238 11.89 1.27 24.20
CA ALA A 238 11.69 0.92 22.79
C ALA A 238 13.02 0.51 22.15
N GLU A 239 14.10 1.26 22.40
CA GLU A 239 15.46 0.93 21.94
C GLU A 239 15.99 -0.36 22.58
N LEU A 240 15.81 -0.58 23.90
CA LEU A 240 16.23 -1.85 24.53
C LEU A 240 15.49 -3.06 23.95
N LEU A 241 14.19 -2.93 23.67
CA LEU A 241 13.39 -3.98 23.05
C LEU A 241 13.84 -4.31 21.61
N THR A 242 14.56 -3.41 20.92
CA THR A 242 15.17 -3.76 19.63
C THR A 242 16.36 -4.69 19.75
N LEU A 243 16.93 -4.93 20.95
CA LEU A 243 18.01 -5.89 21.15
C LEU A 243 17.53 -7.31 21.48
N VAL A 244 16.31 -7.44 22.00
CA VAL A 244 15.76 -8.70 22.53
C VAL A 244 15.57 -9.73 21.42
N ASP A 245 16.23 -10.88 21.54
CA ASP A 245 16.02 -12.06 20.70
C ASP A 245 15.00 -12.99 21.38
N TYR A 246 13.77 -13.02 20.88
CA TYR A 246 12.66 -13.76 21.49
C TYR A 246 12.71 -15.28 21.27
N GLU A 247 13.67 -15.77 20.48
CA GLU A 247 13.97 -17.21 20.35
C GLU A 247 15.16 -17.63 21.24
N ARG A 248 15.62 -16.76 22.14
CA ARG A 248 16.67 -17.03 23.12
C ARG A 248 16.19 -16.82 24.56
N LEU A 249 16.86 -17.50 25.47
CA LEU A 249 16.63 -17.43 26.91
C LEU A 249 17.98 -17.55 27.63
N GLY A 250 18.21 -16.72 28.65
CA GLY A 250 19.40 -16.75 29.50
C GLY A 250 20.74 -16.66 28.76
N PRO A 251 20.98 -15.63 27.91
CA PRO A 251 20.21 -14.39 27.79
C PRO A 251 19.37 -14.32 26.50
N ALA A 252 18.29 -13.53 26.53
CA ALA A 252 17.53 -13.08 25.36
C ALA A 252 18.25 -11.99 24.54
N LEU A 253 19.58 -12.07 24.46
CA LEU A 253 20.46 -11.13 23.75
C LEU A 253 21.42 -11.92 22.85
N HIS A 254 21.81 -11.34 21.71
CA HIS A 254 22.72 -12.01 20.78
C HIS A 254 24.11 -12.25 21.41
N PRO A 255 24.54 -13.50 21.70
CA PRO A 255 25.66 -13.77 22.59
C PRO A 255 27.02 -13.31 22.03
N ARG A 256 27.19 -13.31 20.70
CA ARG A 256 28.39 -12.74 20.06
C ARG A 256 28.44 -11.21 20.13
N MET A 257 27.31 -10.51 20.01
CA MET A 257 27.28 -9.05 19.97
C MET A 257 27.31 -8.46 21.38
N PHE A 258 26.65 -9.14 22.32
CA PHE A 258 26.60 -8.79 23.74
C PHE A 258 27.18 -9.94 24.58
N PRO A 259 28.50 -10.22 24.49
CA PRO A 259 29.13 -11.31 25.22
C PRO A 259 29.09 -11.06 26.72
N ASN A 260 29.04 -12.14 27.52
CA ASN A 260 28.89 -12.08 28.98
C ASN A 260 27.70 -11.20 29.42
N ALA A 261 26.61 -11.21 28.64
CA ALA A 261 25.33 -10.67 29.07
C ALA A 261 24.75 -11.53 30.22
N PRO A 262 24.17 -10.92 31.26
CA PRO A 262 23.58 -11.64 32.39
C PRO A 262 22.55 -12.70 31.98
N THR A 263 22.65 -13.89 32.59
CA THR A 263 21.81 -15.07 32.27
C THR A 263 20.85 -15.48 33.38
N ALA A 264 20.83 -14.76 34.50
CA ALA A 264 19.91 -15.00 35.61
C ALA A 264 18.58 -14.24 35.40
N GLN A 265 17.47 -14.82 35.84
CA GLN A 265 16.19 -14.13 35.88
C GLN A 265 16.25 -12.91 36.83
N GLY A 266 15.60 -11.81 36.45
CA GLY A 266 15.70 -10.53 37.15
C GLY A 266 16.97 -9.74 36.78
N ALA A 267 17.64 -10.07 35.68
CA ALA A 267 18.81 -9.33 35.21
C ALA A 267 18.40 -8.10 34.38
N LEU A 268 17.82 -7.13 35.09
CA LEU A 268 17.20 -5.94 34.51
C LEU A 268 18.23 -4.98 33.90
N PHE A 269 17.88 -4.42 32.74
CA PHE A 269 18.51 -3.23 32.16
C PHE A 269 17.55 -2.03 32.23
N PHE A 270 18.02 -0.91 32.76
CA PHE A 270 17.26 0.34 32.83
C PHE A 270 17.15 1.04 31.48
N SER A 271 16.00 1.67 31.26
CA SER A 271 15.81 2.69 30.23
C SER A 271 15.71 4.12 30.79
N SER A 272 15.80 5.11 29.91
CA SER A 272 15.39 6.51 30.14
C SER A 272 13.87 6.69 30.20
N THR A 273 13.07 5.72 29.76
CA THR A 273 11.61 5.88 29.64
C THR A 273 10.95 5.82 31.02
N PRO A 274 10.31 6.89 31.50
CA PRO A 274 9.58 6.88 32.77
C PRO A 274 8.32 6.00 32.65
N VAL A 275 7.81 5.53 33.78
CA VAL A 275 6.50 4.87 33.83
C VAL A 275 5.41 5.93 34.04
N THR A 276 4.50 6.07 33.07
CA THR A 276 3.40 7.04 33.11
C THR A 276 2.57 6.88 34.39
N GLY A 277 2.44 7.97 35.16
CA GLY A 277 1.74 7.99 36.45
C GLY A 277 2.60 7.69 37.68
N PHE A 278 3.87 7.28 37.53
CA PHE A 278 4.73 6.89 38.66
C PHE A 278 6.03 7.70 38.69
N ALA A 279 6.21 8.52 39.73
CA ALA A 279 7.45 9.22 39.97
C ALA A 279 8.62 8.25 40.26
N ASP A 280 9.83 8.65 39.88
CA ASP A 280 11.09 7.90 40.07
C ASP A 280 11.09 6.42 39.64
N SER A 281 10.15 6.05 38.77
CA SER A 281 9.95 4.69 38.26
C SER A 281 10.21 4.66 36.75
N ALA A 282 10.86 3.61 36.29
CA ALA A 282 11.36 3.52 34.92
C ALA A 282 11.05 2.17 34.29
N TRP A 283 10.90 2.14 32.97
CA TRP A 283 10.83 0.88 32.26
C TRP A 283 12.18 0.15 32.29
N VAL A 284 12.11 -1.14 32.53
CA VAL A 284 13.23 -2.09 32.44
C VAL A 284 12.94 -3.16 31.40
N VAL A 285 14.01 -3.79 30.90
CA VAL A 285 13.95 -5.04 30.14
C VAL A 285 14.81 -6.07 30.85
N ASP A 286 14.27 -7.25 31.14
CA ASP A 286 15.05 -8.37 31.69
C ASP A 286 15.89 -9.01 30.58
N ALA A 287 17.20 -9.11 30.76
CA ALA A 287 18.08 -9.77 29.80
C ALA A 287 17.92 -11.30 29.78
N PHE A 288 17.22 -11.88 30.76
CA PHE A 288 16.91 -13.31 30.77
C PHE A 288 16.00 -13.71 29.62
N ASP A 289 14.83 -13.07 29.49
CA ASP A 289 13.76 -13.47 28.58
C ASP A 289 13.24 -12.32 27.68
N GLY A 290 13.62 -11.07 27.92
CA GLY A 290 13.10 -9.91 27.20
C GLY A 290 11.79 -9.33 27.73
N THR A 291 11.37 -9.72 28.95
CA THR A 291 10.20 -9.16 29.64
C THR A 291 10.41 -7.66 29.89
N SER A 292 9.44 -6.83 29.50
CA SER A 292 9.45 -5.38 29.79
C SER A 292 8.33 -4.99 30.74
N HIS A 293 8.71 -4.36 31.85
CA HIS A 293 7.80 -3.92 32.90
C HIS A 293 8.28 -2.60 33.52
N GLY A 294 7.40 -1.92 34.25
CA GLY A 294 7.77 -0.78 35.08
C GLY A 294 8.52 -1.28 36.31
N ASN A 295 9.74 -0.80 36.53
CA ASN A 295 10.51 -1.05 37.73
C ASN A 295 10.04 -0.10 38.85
N PRO A 296 9.52 -0.61 39.99
CA PRO A 296 9.10 0.24 41.09
C PRO A 296 10.29 0.95 41.76
N GLN A 297 9.99 2.06 42.43
CA GLN A 297 10.97 2.89 43.12
C GLN A 297 11.82 2.07 44.12
N GLY A 298 13.15 2.22 44.04
CA GLY A 298 14.12 1.64 44.99
C GLY A 298 14.87 0.41 44.48
N LEU A 299 14.44 -0.26 43.41
CA LEU A 299 15.20 -1.35 42.80
C LEU A 299 16.31 -0.81 41.88
N SER A 300 17.49 -1.40 41.98
CA SER A 300 18.63 -1.09 41.11
C SER A 300 18.69 -2.04 39.91
N ALA A 301 19.20 -1.56 38.77
CA ALA A 301 19.35 -2.35 37.55
C ALA A 301 20.63 -1.97 36.79
N ALA A 302 21.04 -2.81 35.85
CA ALA A 302 22.20 -2.58 34.99
C ALA A 302 21.89 -1.51 33.92
N VAL A 303 22.94 -0.99 33.29
CA VAL A 303 22.83 -0.07 32.15
C VAL A 303 23.69 -0.58 30.99
N ARG A 304 23.16 -0.46 29.77
CA ARG A 304 23.91 -0.62 28.52
C ARG A 304 23.70 0.66 27.74
N MET A 305 24.75 1.43 27.51
CA MET A 305 24.57 2.71 26.84
C MET A 305 24.35 2.53 25.34
N VAL A 306 23.60 3.46 24.79
CA VAL A 306 23.39 3.63 23.35
C VAL A 306 23.86 5.03 22.97
N ARG A 307 24.40 5.16 21.77
CA ARG A 307 24.72 6.43 21.12
C ARG A 307 24.28 6.37 19.67
N GLY A 308 24.31 7.50 18.98
CA GLY A 308 23.78 7.54 17.64
C GLY A 308 22.36 6.97 17.59
N GLY A 309 22.06 6.27 16.50
CA GLY A 309 20.77 6.47 15.84
C GLY A 309 20.58 7.95 15.53
N LYS A 310 19.43 8.32 15.00
CA LYS A 310 18.94 9.65 15.32
C LYS A 310 18.15 9.54 16.60
N GLN A 311 18.52 10.35 17.60
CA GLN A 311 17.50 11.08 18.35
C GLN A 311 16.58 11.63 17.26
N ALA A 312 15.40 11.03 17.10
CA ALA A 312 14.73 11.03 15.82
C ALA A 312 14.37 12.47 15.45
N SER A 313 15.22 13.10 14.64
CA SER A 313 14.81 14.14 13.72
C SER A 313 13.87 13.44 12.78
N ILE A 314 12.63 13.35 13.22
CA ILE A 314 11.55 12.80 12.44
C ILE A 314 11.37 13.79 11.31
N VAL A 315 11.71 13.29 10.14
CA VAL A 315 11.71 14.05 8.90
C VAL A 315 10.58 13.51 8.06
N SER A 316 9.73 14.42 7.63
CA SER A 316 8.62 14.09 6.76
C SER A 316 9.15 13.85 5.35
N LEU A 317 8.74 12.74 4.74
CA LEU A 317 8.70 12.61 3.29
C LEU A 317 7.28 12.91 2.84
N THR A 318 7.10 13.99 2.09
CA THR A 318 5.86 14.28 1.38
C THR A 318 6.02 13.84 -0.07
N VAL A 319 5.18 12.92 -0.55
CA VAL A 319 5.07 12.60 -1.98
C VAL A 319 3.86 13.31 -2.53
N LEU A 320 4.07 14.18 -3.52
CA LEU A 320 3.04 14.85 -4.31
C LEU A 320 2.89 14.10 -5.63
N LYS A 321 1.67 13.72 -6.01
CA LYS A 321 1.39 13.14 -7.33
C LYS A 321 0.73 14.20 -8.22
N THR A 322 1.15 14.27 -9.48
CA THR A 322 0.42 15.00 -10.53
C THR A 322 0.15 14.05 -11.70
N GLY A 323 -1.11 13.95 -12.12
CA GLY A 323 -1.57 12.97 -13.12
C GLY A 323 -1.86 11.59 -12.54
N ASP A 324 -2.35 10.68 -13.37
CA ASP A 324 -2.79 9.36 -12.92
C ASP A 324 -1.70 8.27 -12.96
N GLY A 325 -1.76 7.38 -11.98
CA GLY A 325 -0.71 6.43 -11.62
C GLY A 325 -0.59 6.26 -10.11
N THR A 326 0.16 5.25 -9.69
CA THR A 326 0.44 4.97 -8.28
C THR A 326 1.92 5.20 -7.98
N VAL A 327 2.22 5.55 -6.73
CA VAL A 327 3.60 5.62 -6.23
C VAL A 327 3.71 4.73 -5.01
N ARG A 328 4.55 3.71 -5.08
CA ARG A 328 4.84 2.80 -3.97
C ARG A 328 6.10 3.21 -3.26
N SER A 329 6.08 3.11 -1.93
CA SER A 329 7.26 3.34 -1.09
C SER A 329 7.75 2.04 -0.47
N SER A 330 9.04 1.74 -0.63
CA SER A 330 9.70 0.62 0.04
C SER A 330 9.67 0.72 1.57
N ALA A 331 9.47 1.93 2.10
CA ALA A 331 9.37 2.21 3.53
C ALA A 331 7.92 2.26 4.06
N LEU A 332 6.92 2.06 3.19
CA LEU A 332 5.50 1.89 3.57
C LEU A 332 4.99 0.48 3.22
N GLY A 333 5.88 -0.52 3.12
CA GLY A 333 5.49 -1.89 2.75
C GLY A 333 4.84 -2.02 1.35
N GLY A 334 5.03 -1.04 0.46
CA GLY A 334 4.40 -0.99 -0.85
C GLY A 334 3.00 -0.36 -0.91
N VAL A 335 2.55 0.33 0.14
CA VAL A 335 1.29 1.11 0.10
C VAL A 335 1.33 2.17 -1.01
N ASP A 336 0.24 2.25 -1.78
CA ASP A 336 0.05 3.20 -2.87
C ASP A 336 -0.25 4.61 -2.32
N CYS A 337 0.62 5.57 -2.62
CA CYS A 337 0.38 6.98 -2.36
C CYS A 337 -0.65 7.54 -3.35
N GLY A 338 -1.71 8.16 -2.82
CA GLY A 338 -2.77 8.84 -3.59
C GLY A 338 -2.29 10.18 -4.20
N GLU A 339 -3.15 11.20 -4.22
CA GLU A 339 -2.74 12.54 -4.71
C GLU A 339 -1.64 13.18 -3.86
N THR A 340 -1.65 12.92 -2.55
CA THR A 340 -0.56 13.25 -1.64
C THR A 340 -0.48 12.20 -0.54
N CYS A 341 0.73 11.74 -0.22
CA CYS A 341 0.99 10.98 1.00
C CYS A 341 2.13 11.64 1.78
N ALA A 342 2.06 11.56 3.11
CA ALA A 342 3.14 11.98 3.99
C ALA A 342 3.46 10.85 4.95
N GLY A 343 4.75 10.57 5.13
CA GLY A 343 5.24 9.63 6.14
C GLY A 343 6.31 10.29 7.00
N GLU A 344 6.30 9.95 8.27
CA GLU A 344 7.29 10.40 9.25
C GLU A 344 8.31 9.29 9.51
N TYR A 345 9.58 9.62 9.30
CA TYR A 345 10.67 8.65 9.35
C TYR A 345 11.81 9.16 10.21
N SER A 346 12.49 8.25 10.91
CA SER A 346 13.83 8.53 11.43
C SER A 346 14.71 9.05 10.29
N SER A 347 15.31 10.24 10.44
CA SER A 347 16.23 10.76 9.44
C SER A 347 17.38 9.75 9.17
N GLY A 348 17.98 9.79 7.98
CA GLY A 348 18.93 8.80 7.48
C GLY A 348 18.26 7.56 6.86
N THR A 349 16.96 7.34 7.11
CA THR A 349 16.18 6.33 6.38
C THR A 349 16.33 6.54 4.88
N ARG A 350 16.67 5.45 4.17
CA ARG A 350 16.77 5.40 2.72
C ARG A 350 15.51 4.74 2.18
N ILE A 351 14.70 5.51 1.46
CA ILE A 351 13.41 5.11 0.89
C ILE A 351 13.56 4.99 -0.61
N THR A 352 13.16 3.86 -1.18
CA THR A 352 12.99 3.72 -2.62
C THR A 352 11.51 3.92 -2.95
N LEU A 353 11.23 4.97 -3.73
CA LEU A 353 9.94 5.22 -4.35
C LEU A 353 9.92 4.57 -5.74
N THR A 354 8.82 3.92 -6.08
CA THR A 354 8.58 3.30 -7.39
C THR A 354 7.30 3.88 -7.97
N ALA A 355 7.39 4.49 -9.15
CA ALA A 355 6.24 4.94 -9.93
C ALA A 355 5.68 3.75 -10.73
N GLU A 356 4.41 3.45 -10.51
CA GLU A 356 3.63 2.46 -11.23
C GLU A 356 2.61 3.21 -12.13
N PRO A 357 2.92 3.41 -13.43
CA PRO A 357 2.23 4.43 -14.22
C PRO A 357 0.89 3.93 -14.78
N ALA A 358 -0.21 4.61 -14.44
CA ALA A 358 -1.51 4.42 -15.10
C ALA A 358 -1.65 5.33 -16.33
N TRP A 359 -1.13 6.56 -16.23
CA TRP A 359 -0.73 7.37 -17.39
C TRP A 359 0.78 7.26 -17.64
N ARG A 360 1.33 7.95 -18.65
CA ARG A 360 2.77 7.84 -18.94
C ARG A 360 3.63 8.46 -17.85
N TRP A 361 4.63 7.71 -17.38
CA TRP A 361 5.66 8.23 -16.50
C TRP A 361 6.40 9.38 -17.18
N ALA A 362 6.62 10.47 -16.44
CA ALA A 362 7.40 11.60 -16.92
C ALA A 362 8.76 11.66 -16.20
N GLU A 363 8.75 12.02 -14.92
CA GLU A 363 9.94 12.28 -14.13
C GLU A 363 9.63 12.39 -12.65
N TRP A 364 10.67 12.24 -11.83
CA TRP A 364 10.66 12.71 -10.46
C TRP A 364 11.12 14.18 -10.36
N GLY A 365 10.56 14.90 -9.38
CA GLY A 365 11.01 16.23 -8.98
C GLY A 365 11.15 16.40 -7.47
N GLY A 366 11.63 17.58 -7.05
CA GLY A 366 11.88 17.91 -5.65
C GLY A 366 13.17 17.27 -5.13
N ALA A 367 13.06 16.47 -4.07
CA ALA A 367 14.16 15.70 -3.50
C ALA A 367 14.58 14.47 -4.32
N CYS A 368 13.84 14.17 -5.38
CA CYS A 368 14.20 13.21 -6.43
C CYS A 368 14.38 13.96 -7.76
N SER A 369 15.10 13.35 -8.70
CA SER A 369 15.27 13.87 -10.05
C SER A 369 15.47 12.74 -11.07
N GLY A 370 14.96 12.92 -12.28
CA GLY A 370 15.22 12.04 -13.42
C GLY A 370 14.05 11.13 -13.80
N THR A 371 14.24 10.39 -14.89
CA THR A 371 13.17 9.67 -15.61
C THR A 371 13.09 8.18 -15.30
N ALA A 372 13.97 7.64 -14.44
CA ALA A 372 13.85 6.26 -13.97
C ALA A 372 12.53 6.07 -13.19
N THR A 373 11.86 4.93 -13.35
CA THR A 373 10.62 4.62 -12.61
C THR A 373 10.85 4.40 -11.12
N THR A 374 12.10 4.33 -10.67
CA THR A 374 12.49 4.29 -9.26
C THR A 374 13.32 5.52 -8.88
N CYS A 375 13.13 6.02 -7.66
CA CYS A 375 14.00 7.01 -7.03
C CYS A 375 14.33 6.59 -5.61
N THR A 376 15.61 6.67 -5.23
CA THR A 376 16.05 6.40 -3.85
C THR A 376 16.41 7.70 -3.13
N VAL A 377 15.67 8.04 -2.08
CA VAL A 377 15.88 9.22 -1.24
C VAL A 377 16.40 8.81 0.12
N THR A 378 17.51 9.41 0.56
CA THR A 378 17.87 9.45 1.98
C THR A 378 17.29 10.72 2.61
N LEU A 379 16.58 10.62 3.73
CA LEU A 379 15.87 11.75 4.36
C LEU A 379 16.73 12.44 5.45
N ASP A 380 17.08 13.73 5.35
CA ASP A 380 18.12 14.34 6.21
C ASP A 380 17.65 15.27 7.35
N ALA A 381 16.92 16.39 7.22
CA ALA A 381 16.13 17.00 6.14
C ALA A 381 14.80 16.31 5.77
N SER A 382 13.68 16.91 6.20
CA SER A 382 12.36 16.69 5.60
C SER A 382 12.40 17.03 4.12
N LYS A 383 11.76 16.21 3.29
CA LYS A 383 11.91 16.23 1.84
C LYS A 383 10.55 16.11 1.16
N THR A 384 10.35 16.88 0.10
CA THR A 384 9.19 16.72 -0.79
C THR A 384 9.66 16.09 -2.10
N VAL A 385 9.04 15.00 -2.50
CA VAL A 385 9.21 14.39 -3.82
C VAL A 385 7.94 14.64 -4.63
N THR A 386 8.10 14.97 -5.91
CA THR A 386 6.98 15.04 -6.85
C THR A 386 7.10 13.90 -7.84
N ALA A 387 6.04 13.10 -7.99
CA ALA A 387 5.91 12.10 -9.04
C ALA A 387 5.04 12.68 -10.15
N ARG A 388 5.63 12.86 -11.34
CA ARG A 388 4.91 13.40 -12.50
C ARG A 388 4.51 12.28 -13.44
N PHE A 389 3.20 12.08 -13.58
CA PHE A 389 2.59 11.35 -14.66
C PHE A 389 2.00 12.38 -15.62
N HIS A 390 2.46 12.38 -16.87
CA HIS A 390 1.70 13.08 -17.90
C HIS A 390 0.56 12.19 -18.33
N ALA A 391 -0.58 12.77 -18.73
CA ALA A 391 -1.57 12.03 -19.49
C ALA A 391 -0.85 11.26 -20.60
N ALA A 392 -1.17 9.98 -20.77
CA ALA A 392 -0.73 9.26 -21.96
C ALA A 392 -1.15 10.14 -23.14
N ASP A 393 -0.19 10.53 -23.98
CA ASP A 393 -0.47 11.45 -25.08
C ASP A 393 -1.62 10.84 -25.85
N THR A 394 -2.77 11.54 -25.92
CA THR A 394 -3.94 11.04 -26.62
C THR A 394 -3.60 11.09 -28.10
N THR A 395 -2.99 10.03 -28.60
CA THR A 395 -2.77 9.77 -30.02
C THR A 395 -4.13 9.50 -30.67
N THR A 396 -4.88 10.59 -30.83
CA THR A 396 -6.17 10.59 -31.51
C THR A 396 -5.97 10.01 -32.90
N GLN A 397 -6.63 8.89 -33.17
CA GLN A 397 -6.59 8.31 -34.49
C GLN A 397 -7.60 9.04 -35.36
N ALA A 398 -7.10 9.63 -36.43
CA ALA A 398 -7.88 10.36 -37.43
C ALA A 398 -8.52 9.38 -38.41
N PHE A 399 -9.85 9.32 -38.44
CA PHE A 399 -10.63 8.50 -39.35
C PHE A 399 -11.31 9.37 -40.40
N PRO A 400 -11.08 9.12 -41.71
CA PRO A 400 -11.86 9.76 -42.76
C PRO A 400 -13.29 9.20 -42.71
N VAL A 401 -14.26 10.05 -42.36
CA VAL A 401 -15.69 9.76 -42.46
C VAL A 401 -16.18 10.39 -43.75
N CYS A 402 -16.69 9.59 -44.67
CA CYS A 402 -17.18 10.06 -45.97
C CYS A 402 -18.64 10.52 -45.89
N ALA A 403 -19.12 11.27 -46.88
CA ALA A 403 -20.54 11.60 -47.03
C ALA A 403 -21.40 10.32 -47.22
N GLY A 404 -22.45 10.14 -46.42
CA GLY A 404 -23.30 8.94 -46.41
C GLY A 404 -22.97 7.94 -45.28
N TRP A 405 -23.20 6.65 -45.52
CA TRP A 405 -23.09 5.60 -44.50
C TRP A 405 -21.66 5.07 -44.30
N ASN A 406 -21.15 5.22 -43.08
CA ASN A 406 -19.84 4.76 -42.65
C ASN A 406 -20.02 3.75 -41.51
N LEU A 407 -19.25 2.66 -41.52
CA LEU A 407 -19.23 1.66 -40.46
C LEU A 407 -17.94 1.81 -39.64
N LEU A 408 -18.08 2.36 -38.44
CA LEU A 408 -16.98 2.75 -37.57
C LEU A 408 -16.93 1.85 -36.32
N GLY A 409 -15.84 1.92 -35.57
CA GLY A 409 -15.63 1.05 -34.41
C GLY A 409 -14.89 1.69 -33.24
N ASN A 410 -15.38 1.46 -32.02
CA ASN A 410 -14.63 1.74 -30.79
C ASN A 410 -13.68 0.58 -30.49
N GLY A 411 -12.49 0.63 -31.08
CA GLY A 411 -11.42 -0.34 -30.80
C GLY A 411 -10.77 -0.19 -29.41
N SER A 412 -11.23 0.73 -28.56
CA SER A 412 -10.65 1.00 -27.24
C SER A 412 -11.45 0.37 -26.09
N ARG A 413 -10.81 0.20 -24.94
CA ARG A 413 -11.47 -0.25 -23.69
C ARG A 413 -12.30 0.83 -22.98
N GLN A 414 -12.32 2.06 -23.48
CA GLN A 414 -13.09 3.16 -22.87
C GLN A 414 -14.39 3.41 -23.65
N PRO A 415 -15.53 3.66 -22.99
CA PRO A 415 -16.75 4.05 -23.67
C PRO A 415 -16.59 5.45 -24.27
N LEU A 416 -17.21 5.68 -25.44
CA LEU A 416 -17.16 6.96 -26.14
C LEU A 416 -18.50 7.69 -25.98
N ALA A 417 -18.49 8.84 -25.29
CA ALA A 417 -19.67 9.68 -25.13
C ALA A 417 -20.11 10.27 -26.48
N ILE A 418 -21.37 10.02 -26.86
CA ILE A 418 -21.90 10.36 -28.19
C ILE A 418 -22.01 11.88 -28.40
N ASP A 419 -22.51 12.61 -27.40
CA ASP A 419 -22.63 14.07 -27.49
C ASP A 419 -21.26 14.75 -27.65
N THR A 420 -20.21 14.21 -27.01
CA THR A 420 -18.83 14.70 -27.15
C THR A 420 -18.27 14.47 -28.57
N LEU A 421 -18.61 13.34 -29.21
CA LEU A 421 -18.15 13.03 -30.57
C LEU A 421 -18.95 13.76 -31.66
N PHE A 422 -20.27 13.91 -31.47
CA PHE A 422 -21.20 14.22 -32.56
C PHE A 422 -22.18 15.36 -32.28
N GLY A 423 -22.38 15.78 -31.03
CA GLY A 423 -23.45 16.72 -30.65
C GLY A 423 -23.32 18.13 -31.21
N GLN A 424 -22.10 18.56 -31.59
CA GLN A 424 -21.83 19.83 -32.26
C GLN A 424 -21.51 19.66 -33.77
N ASN A 425 -21.59 18.43 -34.30
CA ASN A 425 -21.13 18.13 -35.64
C ASN A 425 -22.27 18.17 -36.67
N THR A 426 -22.45 19.31 -37.32
CA THR A 426 -23.50 19.54 -38.33
C THR A 426 -23.35 18.68 -39.61
N ALA A 427 -22.24 17.95 -39.78
CA ALA A 427 -22.09 16.99 -40.88
C ALA A 427 -22.80 15.66 -40.57
N VAL A 428 -23.08 15.34 -39.30
CA VAL A 428 -23.70 14.07 -38.89
C VAL A 428 -25.22 14.16 -38.94
N SER A 429 -25.85 13.24 -39.66
CA SER A 429 -27.31 13.12 -39.73
C SER A 429 -27.83 12.21 -38.62
N THR A 430 -27.26 11.00 -38.48
CA THR A 430 -27.70 9.98 -37.52
C THR A 430 -26.56 9.04 -37.15
N VAL A 431 -26.57 8.52 -35.92
CA VAL A 431 -25.62 7.51 -35.41
C VAL A 431 -26.42 6.33 -34.85
N TRP A 432 -25.97 5.11 -35.15
CA TRP A 432 -26.69 3.89 -34.79
C TRP A 432 -25.75 2.81 -34.25
N ALA A 433 -26.12 2.16 -33.16
CA ALA A 433 -25.35 1.04 -32.61
C ALA A 433 -26.29 -0.12 -32.25
N TRP A 434 -25.87 -1.35 -32.53
CA TRP A 434 -26.69 -2.53 -32.28
C TRP A 434 -26.59 -2.96 -30.81
N ASN A 435 -27.73 -3.08 -30.13
CA ASN A 435 -27.83 -3.64 -28.79
C ASN A 435 -28.18 -5.14 -28.90
N ALA A 436 -27.16 -6.00 -28.91
CA ALA A 436 -27.32 -7.45 -29.02
C ALA A 436 -28.05 -8.08 -27.82
N ALA A 437 -28.03 -7.45 -26.64
CA ALA A 437 -28.76 -7.94 -25.47
C ALA A 437 -30.25 -7.59 -25.51
N GLY A 438 -30.60 -6.41 -26.05
CA GLY A 438 -31.97 -5.94 -26.23
C GLY A 438 -32.61 -6.28 -27.59
N LEU A 439 -31.85 -6.92 -28.49
CA LEU A 439 -32.19 -7.23 -29.89
C LEU A 439 -32.79 -6.04 -30.66
N ARG A 440 -32.18 -4.87 -30.50
CA ARG A 440 -32.72 -3.60 -31.00
C ARG A 440 -31.62 -2.61 -31.39
N TRP A 441 -32.00 -1.64 -32.21
CA TRP A 441 -31.13 -0.52 -32.54
C TRP A 441 -31.16 0.55 -31.44
N ARG A 442 -29.98 1.10 -31.13
CA ARG A 442 -29.83 2.34 -30.37
C ARG A 442 -29.64 3.49 -31.36
N PHE A 443 -30.32 4.61 -31.14
CA PHE A 443 -30.40 5.74 -32.07
C PHE A 443 -29.91 7.06 -31.46
N TYR A 444 -29.19 7.86 -32.25
CA TYR A 444 -28.84 9.25 -31.95
C TYR A 444 -28.91 10.13 -33.21
N THR A 445 -29.24 11.40 -33.02
CA THR A 445 -29.03 12.46 -34.00
C THR A 445 -28.73 13.79 -33.28
N PRO A 446 -27.76 14.60 -33.74
CA PRO A 446 -27.53 15.94 -33.20
C PRO A 446 -28.62 16.96 -33.63
N LEU A 447 -29.59 16.53 -34.45
CA LEU A 447 -30.70 17.36 -34.96
C LEU A 447 -31.90 17.40 -34.00
N MET A 448 -31.82 16.74 -32.84
CA MET A 448 -32.89 16.66 -31.84
C MET A 448 -32.34 16.90 -30.44
N ASP A 449 -33.11 17.57 -29.58
CA ASP A 449 -32.79 17.63 -28.14
C ASP A 449 -33.04 16.29 -27.43
N ALA A 450 -32.58 16.17 -26.19
CA ALA A 450 -32.68 14.95 -25.39
C ALA A 450 -34.11 14.51 -25.04
N ALA A 451 -35.12 15.38 -25.13
CA ALA A 451 -36.54 15.02 -24.94
C ALA A 451 -37.15 14.52 -26.25
N ALA A 452 -36.92 15.24 -27.36
CA ALA A 452 -37.33 14.83 -28.70
C ALA A 452 -36.69 13.48 -29.10
N LEU A 453 -35.41 13.28 -28.81
CA LEU A 453 -34.69 12.04 -29.10
C LEU A 453 -35.29 10.84 -28.35
N ARG A 454 -35.61 10.98 -27.06
CA ARG A 454 -36.29 9.94 -26.26
C ARG A 454 -37.67 9.59 -26.82
N SER A 455 -38.46 10.62 -27.17
CA SER A 455 -39.78 10.43 -27.77
C SER A 455 -39.70 9.72 -29.13
N HIS A 456 -38.78 10.14 -29.99
CA HIS A 456 -38.57 9.55 -31.31
C HIS A 456 -38.14 8.08 -31.21
N ALA A 457 -37.11 7.78 -30.40
CA ALA A 457 -36.61 6.43 -30.21
C ALA A 457 -37.72 5.48 -29.70
N ALA A 458 -38.45 5.89 -28.66
CA ALA A 458 -39.59 5.13 -28.14
C ALA A 458 -40.68 4.89 -29.20
N SER A 459 -40.99 5.89 -30.03
CA SER A 459 -42.01 5.77 -31.10
C SER A 459 -41.64 4.77 -32.22
N LYS A 460 -40.36 4.38 -32.31
CA LYS A 460 -39.82 3.47 -33.33
C LYS A 460 -39.31 2.14 -32.75
N GLY A 461 -39.38 1.93 -31.43
CA GLY A 461 -38.84 0.74 -30.78
C GLY A 461 -37.31 0.73 -30.68
N TYR A 462 -36.66 1.89 -30.72
CA TYR A 462 -35.22 2.05 -30.53
C TYR A 462 -34.91 2.43 -29.08
N ASP A 463 -33.71 2.10 -28.59
CA ASP A 463 -33.17 2.76 -27.39
C ASP A 463 -32.51 4.09 -27.80
N VAL A 464 -32.29 5.00 -26.84
CA VAL A 464 -31.42 6.17 -27.06
C VAL A 464 -29.95 5.76 -26.96
N LEU A 465 -29.13 6.22 -27.91
CA LEU A 465 -27.70 5.98 -27.93
C LEU A 465 -26.94 7.15 -27.28
N THR A 466 -26.48 6.95 -26.04
CA THR A 466 -25.71 7.95 -25.26
C THR A 466 -24.20 7.72 -25.30
N GLN A 467 -23.76 6.47 -25.53
CA GLN A 467 -22.35 6.09 -25.64
C GLN A 467 -22.15 4.93 -26.63
N ILE A 468 -20.98 4.86 -27.25
CA ILE A 468 -20.48 3.64 -27.90
C ILE A 468 -19.67 2.86 -26.86
N ASP A 469 -20.06 1.63 -26.58
CA ASP A 469 -19.39 0.79 -25.57
C ASP A 469 -18.03 0.28 -26.07
N ALA A 470 -17.18 -0.22 -25.16
CA ALA A 470 -15.87 -0.77 -25.52
C ALA A 470 -16.00 -1.96 -26.49
N GLY A 471 -15.17 -2.00 -27.53
CA GLY A 471 -15.21 -3.05 -28.56
C GLY A 471 -16.44 -3.03 -29.47
N GLN A 472 -17.28 -2.00 -29.39
CA GLN A 472 -18.52 -1.93 -30.18
C GLN A 472 -18.31 -1.24 -31.53
N GLY A 473 -18.88 -1.81 -32.59
CA GLY A 473 -19.06 -1.14 -33.88
C GLY A 473 -20.33 -0.28 -33.91
N PHE A 474 -20.37 0.71 -34.79
CA PHE A 474 -21.50 1.62 -34.96
C PHE A 474 -21.54 2.23 -36.37
N TRP A 475 -22.74 2.61 -36.82
CA TRP A 475 -22.93 3.33 -38.07
C TRP A 475 -23.00 4.84 -37.84
N VAL A 476 -22.42 5.60 -38.75
CA VAL A 476 -22.61 7.05 -38.87
C VAL A 476 -23.09 7.37 -40.27
N ASN A 477 -24.23 8.05 -40.39
CA ASN A 477 -24.70 8.64 -41.63
C ASN A 477 -24.43 10.15 -41.62
N THR A 478 -23.84 10.68 -42.69
CA THR A 478 -23.40 12.07 -42.78
C THR A 478 -23.88 12.75 -44.06
N THR A 479 -23.98 14.08 -44.04
CA THR A 479 -24.22 14.92 -45.23
C THR A 479 -22.94 15.36 -45.93
N LYS A 480 -21.80 15.36 -45.21
CA LYS A 480 -20.49 15.83 -45.70
C LYS A 480 -19.37 14.99 -45.08
N SER A 481 -18.27 14.86 -45.79
CA SER A 481 -17.07 14.20 -45.26
C SER A 481 -16.39 15.05 -44.18
N PHE A 482 -15.85 14.40 -43.15
CA PHE A 482 -15.04 15.03 -42.11
C PHE A 482 -14.03 14.03 -41.51
N VAL A 483 -13.10 14.50 -40.68
CA VAL A 483 -12.19 13.62 -39.93
C VAL A 483 -12.72 13.44 -38.51
N LEU A 484 -13.07 12.21 -38.15
CA LEU A 484 -13.42 11.85 -36.78
C LEU A 484 -12.15 11.44 -36.03
N ASN A 485 -11.90 12.03 -34.86
CA ASN A 485 -10.78 11.67 -34.01
C ASN A 485 -11.28 10.78 -32.86
N LEU A 486 -10.86 9.51 -32.79
CA LEU A 486 -11.15 8.65 -31.64
C LEU A 486 -9.90 8.46 -30.76
N PRO A 487 -10.05 8.27 -29.43
CA PRO A 487 -8.93 8.05 -28.54
C PRO A 487 -8.21 6.71 -28.79
N SER A 488 -6.89 6.72 -28.83
CA SER A 488 -6.06 5.51 -28.69
C SER A 488 -5.99 5.07 -27.22
N GLY A 489 -7.08 4.50 -26.70
CA GLY A 489 -7.03 3.79 -25.42
C GLY A 489 -6.32 2.44 -25.55
N THR A 490 -6.22 1.71 -24.44
CA THR A 490 -5.87 0.27 -24.46
C THR A 490 -6.76 -0.43 -25.48
N SER A 491 -6.16 -1.13 -26.44
CA SER A 491 -6.89 -1.80 -27.51
C SER A 491 -7.73 -2.96 -26.99
N VAL A 492 -8.90 -3.14 -27.60
CA VAL A 492 -9.68 -4.38 -27.57
C VAL A 492 -9.12 -5.32 -28.65
N VAL A 493 -8.89 -6.58 -28.30
CA VAL A 493 -8.36 -7.61 -29.21
C VAL A 493 -9.35 -8.77 -29.35
N GLY A 494 -9.16 -9.63 -30.36
CA GLY A 494 -10.06 -10.78 -30.58
C GLY A 494 -10.27 -11.68 -29.35
N GLN A 495 -9.27 -11.78 -28.47
CA GLN A 495 -9.37 -12.55 -27.21
C GLN A 495 -10.33 -11.95 -26.18
N ASP A 496 -10.62 -10.65 -26.22
CA ASP A 496 -11.57 -10.02 -25.29
C ASP A 496 -13.03 -10.44 -25.56
N PHE A 497 -13.29 -10.97 -26.76
CA PHE A 497 -14.60 -11.40 -27.24
C PHE A 497 -14.94 -12.87 -26.92
N GLN A 498 -14.02 -13.57 -26.25
CA GLN A 498 -14.13 -14.98 -25.85
C GLN A 498 -15.25 -15.24 -24.82
N PRO A 499 -15.81 -16.47 -24.76
CA PRO A 499 -16.68 -16.88 -23.66
C PRO A 499 -16.05 -16.64 -22.28
N GLY A 500 -16.83 -16.08 -21.35
CA GLY A 500 -16.36 -15.75 -19.99
C GLY A 500 -15.68 -14.38 -19.85
N GLN A 501 -15.37 -13.68 -20.95
CA GLN A 501 -14.86 -12.31 -20.91
C GLN A 501 -15.99 -11.27 -20.85
N THR A 502 -15.67 -10.05 -20.42
CA THR A 502 -16.64 -8.95 -20.31
C THR A 502 -17.26 -8.55 -21.65
N LEU A 503 -16.52 -8.69 -22.76
CA LEU A 503 -16.98 -8.37 -24.11
C LEU A 503 -17.43 -9.63 -24.90
N ALA A 504 -17.69 -10.75 -24.21
CA ALA A 504 -18.08 -12.02 -24.82
C ALA A 504 -19.20 -11.85 -25.86
N LEU A 505 -18.98 -12.34 -27.09
CA LEU A 505 -19.97 -12.29 -28.14
C LEU A 505 -21.18 -13.17 -27.83
N ARG A 506 -22.34 -12.77 -28.34
CA ARG A 506 -23.60 -13.51 -28.21
C ARG A 506 -23.98 -14.16 -29.54
N LYS A 507 -24.68 -15.29 -29.45
CA LYS A 507 -25.28 -15.98 -30.61
C LYS A 507 -26.07 -15.02 -31.49
N GLY A 508 -25.91 -15.15 -32.80
CA GLY A 508 -26.46 -14.23 -33.80
C GLY A 508 -25.52 -13.06 -34.12
N PHE A 509 -26.08 -12.02 -34.73
CA PHE A 509 -25.32 -10.86 -35.19
C PHE A 509 -24.96 -9.90 -34.05
N THR A 510 -23.67 -9.63 -33.91
CA THR A 510 -23.09 -8.57 -33.07
C THR A 510 -22.30 -7.60 -33.94
N LEU A 511 -22.39 -6.31 -33.65
CA LEU A 511 -21.62 -5.26 -34.33
C LEU A 511 -20.42 -4.87 -33.44
N ALA A 512 -19.22 -5.25 -33.87
CA ALA A 512 -17.99 -5.27 -33.08
C ALA A 512 -16.88 -4.41 -33.72
N ALA A 513 -15.80 -4.21 -32.95
CA ALA A 513 -14.59 -3.48 -33.34
C ALA A 513 -13.37 -4.02 -32.57
N VAL A 514 -12.19 -4.01 -33.20
CA VAL A 514 -10.90 -4.29 -32.54
C VAL A 514 -9.97 -3.08 -32.67
N GLY A 515 -9.14 -2.85 -31.66
CA GLY A 515 -8.13 -1.79 -31.64
C GLY A 515 -6.83 -2.17 -32.35
N GLN A 516 -6.51 -3.46 -32.44
CA GLN A 516 -5.33 -3.95 -33.13
C GLN A 516 -5.66 -4.47 -34.54
N PRO A 517 -4.87 -4.12 -35.57
CA PRO A 517 -4.95 -4.71 -36.90
C PRO A 517 -4.81 -6.25 -36.86
N MET A 518 -5.84 -6.95 -37.33
CA MET A 518 -5.84 -8.39 -37.52
C MET A 518 -6.73 -8.82 -38.68
N THR A 519 -6.43 -9.96 -39.28
CA THR A 519 -7.29 -10.54 -40.34
C THR A 519 -8.54 -11.17 -39.74
N PRO A 520 -9.62 -11.38 -40.51
CA PRO A 520 -10.79 -12.15 -40.06
C PRO A 520 -10.44 -13.57 -39.59
N ARG A 521 -9.47 -14.22 -40.24
CA ARG A 521 -8.92 -15.51 -39.80
C ARG A 521 -8.28 -15.39 -38.42
N MET A 522 -7.40 -14.42 -38.19
CA MET A 522 -6.80 -14.18 -36.87
C MET A 522 -7.85 -13.90 -35.79
N PHE A 523 -8.87 -13.09 -36.09
CA PHE A 523 -9.98 -12.81 -35.17
C PHE A 523 -10.74 -14.11 -34.82
N ASN A 524 -11.09 -14.91 -35.81
CA ASN A 524 -11.75 -16.21 -35.64
C ASN A 524 -10.93 -17.21 -34.80
N HIS A 525 -9.60 -17.28 -35.00
CA HIS A 525 -8.70 -18.03 -34.13
C HIS A 525 -8.67 -17.48 -32.71
N ALA A 526 -8.65 -16.16 -32.55
CA ALA A 526 -8.64 -15.48 -31.26
C ALA A 526 -9.94 -15.62 -30.46
N LEU A 527 -10.98 -16.26 -31.01
CA LEU A 527 -12.21 -16.69 -30.33
C LEU A 527 -12.18 -18.15 -29.84
N ASN A 528 -11.08 -18.89 -29.99
CA ASN A 528 -11.00 -20.28 -29.50
C ASN A 528 -10.49 -20.39 -28.06
N THR A 529 -11.13 -21.21 -27.23
CA THR A 529 -10.75 -21.42 -25.82
C THR A 529 -9.68 -22.49 -25.61
N LEU A 530 -9.31 -23.24 -26.66
CA LEU A 530 -8.35 -24.35 -26.59
C LEU A 530 -7.15 -24.14 -27.54
N PRO A 531 -5.97 -24.72 -27.24
CA PRO A 531 -4.89 -24.83 -28.22
C PRO A 531 -5.35 -25.58 -29.48
N MET A 532 -4.84 -25.21 -30.65
CA MET A 532 -5.14 -25.87 -31.92
C MET A 532 -3.87 -26.22 -32.68
N ASP A 533 -3.94 -27.29 -33.45
CA ASP A 533 -2.88 -27.71 -34.36
C ASP A 533 -2.64 -26.65 -35.46
N PRO A 534 -1.38 -26.42 -35.88
CA PRO A 534 -1.06 -25.47 -36.94
C PRO A 534 -1.81 -25.76 -38.24
N GLY A 535 -2.52 -24.76 -38.75
CA GLY A 535 -3.22 -24.81 -40.04
C GLY A 535 -4.73 -25.10 -39.97
N VAL A 536 -5.26 -25.54 -38.82
CA VAL A 536 -6.71 -25.80 -38.65
C VAL A 536 -7.47 -24.48 -38.50
N VAL A 537 -8.46 -24.23 -39.36
CA VAL A 537 -9.38 -23.07 -39.22
C VAL A 537 -10.58 -23.47 -38.34
N PRO A 538 -10.80 -22.83 -37.18
CA PRO A 538 -11.94 -23.13 -36.32
C PRO A 538 -13.25 -22.54 -36.86
N ASN A 539 -14.40 -23.14 -36.55
CA ASN A 539 -15.71 -22.58 -36.87
C ASN A 539 -16.31 -21.79 -35.68
N ASN A 540 -15.55 -20.83 -35.14
CA ASN A 540 -15.98 -20.02 -33.98
C ASN A 540 -17.01 -18.94 -34.35
N LEU A 541 -17.08 -18.57 -35.63
CA LEU A 541 -18.10 -17.67 -36.18
C LEU A 541 -18.65 -18.24 -37.49
N LEU A 542 -19.90 -17.90 -37.82
CA LEU A 542 -20.56 -18.30 -39.07
C LEU A 542 -20.08 -17.43 -40.25
N THR A 543 -20.15 -16.11 -40.08
CA THR A 543 -19.75 -15.13 -41.11
C THR A 543 -19.29 -13.83 -40.45
N LEU A 544 -18.39 -13.11 -41.13
CA LEU A 544 -17.91 -11.79 -40.76
C LEU A 544 -18.02 -10.84 -41.96
N TRP A 545 -18.47 -9.61 -41.70
CA TRP A 545 -18.75 -8.60 -42.73
C TRP A 545 -18.23 -7.22 -42.33
N ALA A 546 -17.49 -6.55 -43.21
CA ALA A 546 -17.09 -5.15 -43.02
C ALA A 546 -17.51 -4.29 -44.22
N TRP A 547 -18.04 -3.10 -43.97
CA TRP A 547 -18.48 -2.20 -45.03
C TRP A 547 -17.28 -1.50 -45.68
N ASP A 548 -17.39 -1.21 -46.97
CA ASP A 548 -16.46 -0.35 -47.69
C ASP A 548 -17.24 0.77 -48.37
N HIS A 549 -17.13 1.98 -47.81
CA HIS A 549 -17.79 3.15 -48.38
C HIS A 549 -17.25 3.50 -49.78
N PRO A 550 -15.92 3.60 -50.03
CA PRO A 550 -15.39 3.99 -51.34
C PRO A 550 -15.83 3.05 -52.48
N SER A 551 -15.90 1.74 -52.21
CA SER A 551 -16.34 0.74 -53.18
C SER A 551 -17.85 0.48 -53.17
N ASN A 552 -18.59 1.04 -52.20
CA ASN A 552 -20.00 0.75 -51.90
C ASN A 552 -20.31 -0.76 -51.85
N ARG A 553 -19.43 -1.55 -51.25
CA ARG A 553 -19.46 -3.03 -51.24
C ARG A 553 -19.10 -3.59 -49.87
N TRP A 554 -19.53 -4.83 -49.63
CA TRP A 554 -19.21 -5.57 -48.42
C TRP A 554 -17.94 -6.40 -48.61
N TYR A 555 -17.02 -6.32 -47.65
CA TYR A 555 -16.03 -7.36 -47.40
C TYR A 555 -16.70 -8.54 -46.70
N PHE A 556 -16.30 -9.76 -47.06
CA PHE A 556 -16.89 -11.00 -46.54
C PHE A 556 -15.81 -12.00 -46.11
N TYR A 557 -16.11 -12.76 -45.06
CA TYR A 557 -15.31 -13.90 -44.62
C TYR A 557 -16.21 -14.95 -43.94
N ALA A 558 -15.95 -16.23 -44.21
CA ALA A 558 -16.62 -17.37 -43.56
C ALA A 558 -15.60 -18.48 -43.25
N PRO A 559 -15.39 -18.86 -41.98
CA PRO A 559 -14.41 -19.87 -41.61
C PRO A 559 -14.63 -21.24 -42.26
N SER A 560 -15.88 -21.63 -42.54
CA SER A 560 -16.18 -22.91 -43.16
C SER A 560 -15.59 -23.01 -44.58
N LEU A 561 -15.75 -21.95 -45.39
CA LEU A 561 -15.18 -21.86 -46.74
C LEU A 561 -13.65 -21.68 -46.73
N ASP A 562 -13.13 -21.07 -45.66
CA ASP A 562 -11.69 -20.89 -45.43
C ASP A 562 -11.00 -22.19 -44.95
N ALA A 563 -11.76 -23.07 -44.29
CA ALA A 563 -11.35 -24.40 -43.86
C ALA A 563 -11.38 -25.44 -44.99
N GLU A 564 -12.25 -25.27 -46.00
CA GLU A 564 -12.28 -26.10 -47.21
C GLU A 564 -10.97 -26.01 -48.02
N GLY A 565 -10.28 -24.87 -47.93
CA GLY A 565 -9.01 -24.62 -48.61
C GLY A 565 -9.17 -24.39 -50.12
N GLY A 566 -8.03 -24.26 -50.81
CA GLY A 566 -8.01 -23.86 -52.23
C GLY A 566 -8.72 -22.53 -52.45
N ASP A 567 -9.53 -22.44 -53.49
CA ASP A 567 -10.21 -21.20 -53.91
C ASP A 567 -11.66 -21.09 -53.40
N ALA A 568 -12.13 -21.96 -52.50
CA ALA A 568 -13.56 -22.06 -52.14
C ALA A 568 -14.15 -20.74 -51.62
N LEU A 569 -13.47 -20.07 -50.68
CA LEU A 569 -13.85 -18.74 -50.18
C LEU A 569 -13.80 -17.68 -51.30
N GLN A 570 -12.77 -17.69 -52.14
CA GLN A 570 -12.58 -16.72 -53.21
C GLN A 570 -13.69 -16.84 -54.28
N GLN A 571 -14.02 -18.06 -54.71
CA GLN A 571 -15.13 -18.32 -55.64
C GLN A 571 -16.48 -17.83 -55.09
N HIS A 572 -16.72 -17.95 -53.79
CA HIS A 572 -17.91 -17.39 -53.15
C HIS A 572 -17.91 -15.85 -53.21
N ILE A 573 -16.80 -15.22 -52.84
CA ILE A 573 -16.61 -13.76 -52.87
C ILE A 573 -16.85 -13.21 -54.27
N ASP A 574 -16.23 -13.81 -55.30
CA ASP A 574 -16.35 -13.37 -56.69
C ASP A 574 -17.77 -13.55 -57.24
N LYS A 575 -18.39 -14.72 -57.00
CA LYS A 575 -19.76 -15.01 -57.43
C LYS A 575 -20.78 -14.04 -56.83
N ALA A 576 -20.62 -13.70 -55.55
CA ALA A 576 -21.49 -12.77 -54.84
C ALA A 576 -21.08 -11.30 -55.00
N ARG A 577 -19.95 -11.02 -55.67
CA ARG A 577 -19.35 -9.69 -55.84
C ARG A 577 -19.02 -8.98 -54.53
N TYR A 578 -18.66 -9.73 -53.49
CA TYR A 578 -18.08 -9.17 -52.26
C TYR A 578 -16.63 -8.73 -52.48
N LEU A 579 -16.03 -8.09 -51.48
CA LEU A 579 -14.61 -7.77 -51.43
C LEU A 579 -13.88 -8.80 -50.59
N ASP A 580 -12.68 -9.19 -51.01
CA ASP A 580 -11.78 -10.04 -50.24
C ASP A 580 -10.87 -9.20 -49.35
N PHE A 581 -10.73 -9.60 -48.09
CA PHE A 581 -9.82 -8.99 -47.13
C PHE A 581 -8.34 -9.17 -47.53
N THR A 582 -7.96 -10.29 -48.17
CA THR A 582 -6.55 -10.59 -48.46
C THR A 582 -6.02 -9.77 -49.64
N ALA A 583 -6.77 -9.67 -50.74
CA ALA A 583 -6.38 -8.96 -51.97
C ALA A 583 -6.08 -7.46 -51.75
N ALA A 584 -6.74 -6.83 -50.77
CA ALA A 584 -6.56 -5.42 -50.42
C ALA A 584 -5.65 -5.19 -49.19
N SER A 585 -5.08 -6.24 -48.60
CA SER A 585 -4.42 -6.19 -47.28
C SER A 585 -5.29 -5.55 -46.18
N LYS A 586 -6.63 -5.66 -46.28
CA LYS A 586 -7.56 -5.04 -45.32
C LYS A 586 -7.59 -5.86 -44.04
N THR A 587 -7.54 -5.16 -42.91
CA THR A 587 -7.68 -5.75 -41.58
C THR A 587 -8.93 -5.22 -40.89
N LEU A 588 -9.32 -5.85 -39.78
CA LEU A 588 -10.39 -5.41 -38.90
C LEU A 588 -9.97 -4.29 -37.93
N GLY A 589 -8.73 -3.81 -38.04
CA GLY A 589 -8.17 -2.83 -37.11
C GLY A 589 -8.67 -1.41 -37.33
N HIS A 590 -8.24 -0.53 -36.42
CA HIS A 590 -8.27 0.93 -36.54
C HIS A 590 -9.52 1.50 -37.22
N GLY A 591 -10.59 1.59 -36.42
CA GLY A 591 -11.81 2.29 -36.78
C GLY A 591 -12.77 1.52 -37.67
N VAL A 592 -12.41 0.33 -38.17
CA VAL A 592 -13.34 -0.54 -38.89
C VAL A 592 -14.34 -1.14 -37.89
N GLY A 593 -15.62 -0.76 -38.02
CA GLY A 593 -16.70 -1.56 -37.47
C GLY A 593 -16.96 -2.77 -38.36
N PHE A 594 -17.29 -3.91 -37.78
CA PHE A 594 -17.64 -5.12 -38.53
C PHE A 594 -18.75 -5.91 -37.84
N TRP A 595 -19.60 -6.54 -38.64
CA TRP A 595 -20.57 -7.52 -38.16
C TRP A 595 -19.91 -8.89 -38.03
N VAL A 596 -20.17 -9.55 -36.91
CA VAL A 596 -19.86 -10.97 -36.71
C VAL A 596 -21.15 -11.70 -36.37
N ASN A 597 -21.35 -12.87 -36.97
CA ASN A 597 -22.46 -13.77 -36.67
C ASN A 597 -21.92 -15.01 -35.96
N ILE A 598 -22.33 -15.22 -34.70
CA ILE A 598 -21.87 -16.35 -33.85
C ILE A 598 -22.93 -17.47 -33.83
N PRO A 599 -22.53 -18.75 -33.90
CA PRO A 599 -23.44 -19.91 -33.96
C PRO A 599 -24.36 -20.11 -32.75
#